data_AF-A0A1K1YGF1-F1
#
_entry.id   AF-A0A1K1YGF1-F1
#
_cell.length_a   1.000
_cell.length_b   1.000
_cell.length_c   1.000
_cell.angle_alpha   90.00
_cell.angle_beta   90.00
_cell.angle_gamma   90.00
#
_symmetry.space_group_name_H-M   'P 1'
#
loop_
_entity.id
_entity.type
_entity.pdbx_description
1 polymer ?
#
loop_
_entity_poly.entity_id
_entity_poly.type
_entity_poly.pdbx_seq_one_letter_code
_entity_poly.pdbx_strand_id
1 'polypeptide(L)'
;MVADRASASYFLTPPGRGGFMAVDNDRHWIYQYPFDPAGRLGDEDLTDRKHLEDLVRAAAGIPDLEVTVRDTMVWRMDARLASAYRSGRVLLAGDAAHVIPPTGGHGMNTGIGDVDNLAWKLAAVTSGRATPALLDSYQAERRPVARQVIDVSTDNAGARAGYRIDDELLLSAAYRSTAVIPDPGTPIRPPLDVSGYRPSGDPGRRAPHTRISGPPGITSTLDLIGPDFTLITAADTPAWQQQADAATAAAGTPVTVHQLVGGRLREEHPGSFNRLCALPAAGAVLVRPDGHIAWRAASPSAEPDLLHALQRILTGVR
;
A
#
# COMPACT_ATOMS: atom_id res chain seq x y z
N MET A 1 -5.56 -8.11 30.05
CA MET A 1 -6.89 -7.81 29.47
C MET A 1 -6.72 -7.71 27.96
N VAL A 2 -7.25 -8.70 27.25
CA VAL A 2 -7.13 -8.85 25.78
C VAL A 2 -8.34 -8.26 25.07
N ALA A 3 -9.48 -8.16 25.77
CA ALA A 3 -10.77 -7.72 25.23
C ALA A 3 -10.74 -6.33 24.57
N ASP A 4 -9.85 -5.43 25.01
CA ASP A 4 -9.74 -4.07 24.44
C ASP A 4 -8.81 -4.01 23.22
N ARG A 5 -8.22 -5.13 22.78
CA ARG A 5 -7.32 -5.18 21.63
C ARG A 5 -8.11 -5.46 20.35
N ALA A 6 -7.87 -4.65 19.31
CA ALA A 6 -8.53 -4.80 18.01
C ALA A 6 -8.21 -6.13 17.32
N SER A 7 -7.04 -6.72 17.59
CA SER A 7 -6.66 -8.06 17.14
C SER A 7 -5.59 -8.66 18.06
N ALA A 8 -5.54 -9.99 18.15
CA ALA A 8 -4.51 -10.71 18.89
C ALA A 8 -4.04 -11.96 18.13
N SER A 9 -2.72 -12.15 18.10
CA SER A 9 -2.07 -13.40 17.66
C SER A 9 -1.22 -13.94 18.80
N TYR A 10 -1.43 -15.19 19.16
CA TYR A 10 -0.68 -15.91 20.18
C TYR A 10 0.16 -16.98 19.53
N PHE A 11 1.48 -16.91 19.71
CA PHE A 11 2.39 -17.94 19.22
C PHE A 11 2.76 -18.86 20.37
N LEU A 12 2.48 -20.15 20.19
CA LEU A 12 2.88 -21.21 21.11
C LEU A 12 4.31 -21.63 20.77
N THR A 13 5.20 -21.50 21.75
CA THR A 13 6.57 -22.02 21.69
C THR A 13 6.57 -23.48 22.19
N PRO A 14 7.66 -24.26 21.99
CA PRO A 14 7.64 -25.70 22.22
C PRO A 14 7.06 -26.13 23.58
N PRO A 15 6.29 -27.24 23.64
CA PRO A 15 6.25 -28.31 22.64
C PRO A 15 5.21 -28.16 21.51
N GLY A 16 4.29 -27.21 21.57
CA GLY A 16 3.20 -27.08 20.58
C GLY A 16 3.42 -25.98 19.55
N ARG A 17 4.48 -26.06 18.73
CA ARG A 17 4.74 -25.07 17.66
C ARG A 17 3.42 -24.78 16.94
N GLY A 18 2.90 -23.57 17.01
CA GLY A 18 1.57 -23.25 16.52
C GLY A 18 1.11 -21.91 17.02
N GLY A 19 -0.12 -21.51 16.70
CA GLY A 19 -0.64 -20.25 17.19
C GLY A 19 -2.14 -20.10 17.02
N PHE A 20 -2.69 -19.27 17.89
CA PHE A 20 -4.07 -18.83 17.82
C PHE A 20 -4.13 -17.43 17.22
N MET A 21 -4.96 -17.25 16.21
CA MET A 21 -5.31 -15.96 15.66
C MET A 21 -6.78 -15.69 15.93
N ALA A 22 -7.06 -14.57 16.58
CA ALA A 22 -8.44 -14.14 16.79
C ALA A 22 -9.03 -13.64 15.48
N VAL A 23 -10.24 -14.09 15.14
CA VAL A 23 -11.01 -13.55 14.00
C VAL A 23 -11.85 -12.38 14.48
N ASP A 24 -12.60 -12.55 15.58
CA ASP A 24 -13.49 -11.54 16.16
C ASP A 24 -13.14 -11.16 17.61
N ASN A 25 -12.08 -11.74 18.18
CA ASN A 25 -11.69 -11.65 19.60
C ASN A 25 -12.77 -12.12 20.60
N ASP A 26 -13.76 -12.88 20.15
CA ASP A 26 -14.83 -13.45 20.97
C ASP A 26 -14.89 -14.98 20.78
N ARG A 27 -15.64 -15.44 19.78
CA ARG A 27 -15.95 -16.87 19.59
C ARG A 27 -15.23 -17.51 18.42
N HIS A 28 -14.71 -16.74 17.46
CA HIS A 28 -14.09 -17.28 16.27
C HIS A 28 -12.57 -17.11 16.31
N TRP A 29 -11.89 -18.25 16.19
CA TRP A 29 -10.44 -18.35 16.31
C TRP A 29 -9.92 -19.29 15.22
N ILE A 30 -8.72 -18.98 14.72
CA ILE A 30 -7.95 -19.86 13.85
C ILE A 30 -6.83 -20.45 14.70
N TYR A 31 -6.75 -21.78 14.75
CA TYR A 31 -5.57 -22.46 15.25
C TYR A 31 -4.73 -22.96 14.08
N GLN A 32 -3.46 -22.58 14.04
CA GLN A 32 -2.49 -23.03 13.05
C GLN A 32 -1.36 -23.80 13.72
N TYR A 33 -0.90 -24.88 13.11
CA TYR A 33 0.26 -25.63 13.58
C TYR A 33 1.04 -26.17 12.36
N PRO A 34 2.38 -26.30 12.45
CA PRO A 34 3.18 -26.87 11.40
C PRO A 34 2.89 -28.37 11.32
N PHE A 35 2.77 -28.83 10.09
CA PHE A 35 2.46 -30.20 9.74
C PHE A 35 3.59 -30.73 8.84
N ASP A 36 4.09 -31.93 9.11
CA ASP A 36 5.02 -32.62 8.23
C ASP A 36 4.23 -33.47 7.22
N PRO A 37 4.19 -33.09 5.92
CA PRO A 37 3.47 -33.84 4.91
C PRO A 37 4.09 -35.20 4.58
N ALA A 38 5.34 -35.47 5.01
CA ALA A 38 5.93 -36.80 4.91
C ALA A 38 5.55 -37.71 6.11
N GLY A 39 4.92 -37.14 7.14
CA GLY A 39 4.38 -37.86 8.28
C GLY A 39 3.12 -38.66 7.95
N ARG A 40 2.83 -39.70 8.74
CA ARG A 40 1.65 -40.58 8.60
C ARG A 40 0.36 -39.96 9.16
N LEU A 41 0.02 -38.73 8.80
CA LEU A 41 -1.32 -38.21 9.04
C LEU A 41 -2.09 -38.42 7.72
N GLY A 42 -3.13 -39.25 7.75
CA GLY A 42 -3.98 -39.49 6.59
C GLY A 42 -4.94 -38.31 6.37
N ASP A 43 -5.54 -38.21 5.18
CA ASP A 43 -6.62 -37.24 4.91
C ASP A 43 -7.78 -37.36 5.93
N GLU A 44 -7.96 -38.56 6.51
CA GLU A 44 -8.92 -38.83 7.60
C GLU A 44 -8.60 -38.04 8.88
N ASP A 45 -7.32 -37.82 9.22
CA ASP A 45 -6.93 -37.07 10.42
C ASP A 45 -7.15 -35.55 10.26
N LEU A 46 -7.13 -35.06 9.02
CA LEU A 46 -7.42 -33.64 8.70
C LEU A 46 -8.92 -33.33 8.73
N THR A 47 -9.77 -34.36 8.71
CA THR A 47 -11.24 -34.22 8.70
C THR A 47 -11.92 -34.81 9.94
N ASP A 48 -11.19 -35.57 10.77
CA ASP A 48 -11.68 -36.03 12.07
C ASP A 48 -11.85 -34.86 13.04
N ARG A 49 -13.11 -34.44 13.20
CA ARG A 49 -13.49 -33.38 14.13
C ARG A 49 -13.03 -33.64 15.56
N LYS A 50 -13.10 -34.88 16.04
CA LYS A 50 -12.73 -35.18 17.44
C LYS A 50 -11.24 -34.94 17.65
N HIS A 51 -10.42 -35.43 16.72
CA HIS A 51 -8.98 -35.19 16.73
C HIS A 51 -8.66 -33.68 16.73
N LEU A 52 -9.30 -32.91 15.84
CA LEU A 52 -9.08 -31.46 15.72
C LEU A 52 -9.51 -30.69 16.98
N GLU A 53 -10.65 -31.04 17.58
CA GLU A 53 -11.09 -30.46 18.84
C GLU A 53 -10.12 -30.74 19.99
N ASP A 54 -9.65 -31.98 20.11
CA ASP A 54 -8.70 -32.40 21.15
C ASP A 54 -7.35 -31.69 21.00
N LEU A 55 -6.90 -31.49 19.75
CA LEU A 55 -5.70 -30.73 19.42
C LEU A 55 -5.83 -29.25 19.81
N VAL A 56 -6.99 -28.62 19.58
CA VAL A 56 -7.25 -27.24 20.04
C VAL A 56 -7.29 -27.15 21.57
N ARG A 57 -7.97 -28.08 22.26
CA ARG A 57 -8.01 -28.14 23.74
C ARG A 57 -6.62 -28.27 24.33
N ALA A 58 -5.80 -29.17 23.77
CA ALA A 58 -4.43 -29.37 24.19
C ALA A 58 -3.57 -28.11 23.99
N ALA A 59 -3.69 -27.47 22.82
CA ALA A 59 -2.96 -26.25 22.51
C ALA A 59 -3.38 -25.05 23.38
N ALA A 60 -4.66 -24.96 23.74
CA ALA A 60 -5.18 -23.94 24.66
C ALA A 60 -4.83 -24.22 26.13
N GLY A 61 -4.53 -25.48 26.48
CA GLY A 61 -4.33 -25.91 27.86
C GLY A 61 -5.63 -25.92 28.69
N ILE A 62 -6.79 -26.06 28.03
CA ILE A 62 -8.12 -26.03 28.66
C ILE A 62 -8.84 -27.33 28.26
N PRO A 63 -8.81 -28.37 29.12
CA PRO A 63 -9.35 -29.69 28.79
C PRO A 63 -10.84 -29.69 28.45
N ASP A 64 -11.65 -28.89 29.14
CA ASP A 64 -13.10 -28.83 28.97
C ASP A 64 -13.55 -27.69 28.05
N LEU A 65 -12.65 -27.16 27.22
CA LEU A 65 -13.00 -26.11 26.27
C LEU A 65 -14.04 -26.63 25.27
N GLU A 66 -15.17 -25.93 25.20
CA GLU A 66 -16.18 -26.17 24.17
C GLU A 66 -15.63 -25.68 22.83
N VAL A 67 -15.29 -26.62 21.95
CA VAL A 67 -14.73 -26.34 20.62
C VAL A 67 -15.70 -26.84 19.57
N THR A 68 -16.03 -25.97 18.60
CA THR A 68 -16.76 -26.36 17.40
C THR A 68 -15.85 -26.12 16.19
N VAL A 69 -15.42 -27.19 15.53
CA VAL A 69 -14.63 -27.08 14.29
C VAL A 69 -15.53 -26.63 13.15
N ARG A 70 -15.26 -25.44 12.61
CA ARG A 70 -16.00 -24.87 11.48
C ARG A 70 -15.49 -25.38 10.14
N ASP A 71 -14.18 -25.33 9.96
CA ASP A 71 -13.49 -25.72 8.73
C ASP A 71 -12.03 -26.07 9.02
N THR A 72 -11.40 -26.76 8.08
CA THR A 72 -10.00 -27.22 8.15
C THR A 72 -9.39 -27.16 6.76
N MET A 73 -8.15 -26.70 6.67
CA MET A 73 -7.40 -26.70 5.42
C MET A 73 -5.91 -26.88 5.66
N VAL A 74 -5.24 -27.51 4.69
CA VAL A 74 -3.78 -27.53 4.64
C VAL A 74 -3.32 -26.35 3.78
N TRP A 75 -2.46 -25.52 4.34
CA TRP A 75 -1.86 -24.40 3.65
C TRP A 75 -0.35 -24.55 3.61
N ARG A 76 0.23 -24.36 2.41
CA ARG A 76 1.69 -24.39 2.23
C ARG A 76 2.23 -22.96 2.19
N MET A 77 3.16 -22.67 3.09
CA MET A 77 3.94 -21.45 3.03
C MET A 77 4.86 -21.47 1.82
N ASP A 78 4.73 -20.46 0.96
CA ASP A 78 5.52 -20.28 -0.26
C ASP A 78 5.99 -18.82 -0.33
N ALA A 79 7.15 -18.62 -0.97
CA ALA A 79 7.71 -17.30 -1.29
C ALA A 79 7.99 -17.26 -2.79
N ARG A 80 7.11 -16.62 -3.56
CA ARG A 80 7.18 -16.62 -5.03
C ARG A 80 6.97 -15.23 -5.58
N LEU A 81 7.70 -14.90 -6.64
CA LEU A 81 7.54 -13.65 -7.36
C LEU A 81 7.58 -13.92 -8.86
N ALA A 82 6.56 -13.47 -9.58
CA ALA A 82 6.54 -13.53 -11.03
C ALA A 82 7.75 -12.79 -11.61
N SER A 83 8.36 -13.36 -12.66
CA SER A 83 9.49 -12.73 -13.36
C SER A 83 9.08 -11.44 -14.05
N ALA A 84 7.82 -11.36 -14.51
CA ALA A 84 7.20 -10.17 -15.08
C ALA A 84 5.74 -10.06 -14.59
N TYR A 85 5.26 -8.83 -14.44
CA TYR A 85 3.87 -8.51 -14.06
C TYR A 85 2.98 -8.23 -15.28
N ARG A 86 3.58 -8.07 -16.47
CA ARG A 86 2.89 -7.78 -17.71
C ARG A 86 3.47 -8.58 -18.87
N SER A 87 2.59 -9.13 -19.69
CA SER A 87 2.89 -9.67 -21.02
C SER A 87 1.84 -9.17 -22.01
N GLY A 88 2.19 -8.17 -22.82
CA GLY A 88 1.26 -7.51 -23.73
C GLY A 88 0.06 -6.90 -23.00
N ARG A 89 -1.12 -7.51 -23.16
CA ARG A 89 -2.39 -7.10 -22.53
C ARG A 89 -2.77 -7.93 -21.30
N VAL A 90 -1.94 -8.89 -20.91
CA VAL A 90 -2.13 -9.70 -19.70
C VAL A 90 -1.31 -9.09 -18.57
N LEU A 91 -1.96 -8.84 -17.43
CA LEU A 91 -1.32 -8.33 -16.22
C LEU A 91 -1.64 -9.23 -15.03
N LEU A 92 -0.67 -9.40 -14.14
CA LEU A 92 -0.80 -10.19 -12.91
C LEU A 92 -0.87 -9.25 -11.69
N ALA A 93 -1.71 -9.55 -10.71
CA ALA A 93 -1.82 -8.83 -9.43
C ALA A 93 -2.12 -9.81 -8.29
N GLY A 94 -1.77 -9.44 -7.05
CA GLY A 94 -1.97 -10.29 -5.87
C GLY A 94 -1.24 -11.63 -5.99
N ASP A 95 -1.86 -12.72 -5.51
CA ASP A 95 -1.26 -14.05 -5.46
C ASP A 95 -0.84 -14.62 -6.83
N ALA A 96 -1.43 -14.13 -7.93
CA ALA A 96 -1.01 -14.47 -9.28
C ALA A 96 0.36 -13.86 -9.65
N ALA A 97 0.73 -12.74 -9.03
CA ALA A 97 1.99 -12.03 -9.24
C ALA A 97 3.04 -12.33 -8.16
N HIS A 98 2.61 -12.56 -6.91
CA HIS A 98 3.49 -12.84 -5.79
C HIS A 98 2.78 -13.66 -4.71
N VAL A 99 3.45 -14.68 -4.19
CA VAL A 99 2.99 -15.41 -3.00
C VAL A 99 3.92 -15.02 -1.86
N ILE A 100 3.36 -14.41 -0.82
CA ILE A 100 4.11 -13.84 0.31
C ILE A 100 3.87 -14.71 1.55
N PRO A 101 4.93 -15.08 2.31
CA PRO A 101 4.75 -15.70 3.61
C PRO A 101 3.85 -14.85 4.52
N PRO A 102 3.05 -15.45 5.42
CA PRO A 102 2.02 -14.73 6.18
C PRO A 102 2.64 -13.96 7.35
N THR A 103 3.92 -14.19 7.61
CA THR A 103 4.75 -13.69 8.70
C THR A 103 5.04 -12.20 8.54
N GLY A 104 4.05 -11.40 8.94
CA GLY A 104 4.05 -9.93 8.80
C GLY A 104 2.69 -9.37 8.39
N GLY A 105 1.75 -10.20 7.92
CA GLY A 105 0.40 -9.75 7.57
C GLY A 105 0.33 -8.85 6.33
N HIS A 106 1.37 -8.83 5.49
CA HIS A 106 1.47 -7.90 4.36
C HIS A 106 0.96 -8.44 3.02
N GLY A 107 0.67 -9.74 2.90
CA GLY A 107 0.27 -10.38 1.63
C GLY A 107 -0.94 -9.72 0.97
N MET A 108 -2.10 -9.77 1.63
CA MET A 108 -3.34 -9.16 1.13
C MET A 108 -3.18 -7.64 0.89
N ASN A 109 -2.53 -6.94 1.81
CA ASN A 109 -2.29 -5.50 1.69
C ASN A 109 -1.43 -5.15 0.46
N THR A 110 -0.44 -6.00 0.13
CA THR A 110 0.39 -5.85 -1.07
C THR A 110 -0.43 -6.09 -2.33
N GLY A 111 -1.29 -7.11 -2.33
CA GLY A 111 -2.22 -7.38 -3.45
C GLY A 111 -3.24 -6.26 -3.69
N ILE A 112 -3.81 -5.69 -2.63
CA ILE A 112 -4.70 -4.50 -2.75
C ILE A 112 -3.92 -3.32 -3.35
N GLY A 113 -2.70 -3.07 -2.87
CA GLY A 113 -1.83 -2.02 -3.41
C GLY A 113 -1.44 -2.23 -4.88
N ASP A 114 -1.42 -3.48 -5.37
CA ASP A 114 -1.22 -3.75 -6.80
C ASP A 114 -2.41 -3.28 -7.63
N VAL A 115 -3.62 -3.62 -7.21
CA VAL A 115 -4.84 -3.27 -7.94
C VAL A 115 -5.10 -1.78 -7.88
N ASP A 116 -4.88 -1.14 -6.73
CA ASP A 116 -4.99 0.32 -6.57
C ASP A 116 -4.04 1.06 -7.53
N ASN A 117 -2.79 0.61 -7.61
CA ASN A 117 -1.80 1.16 -8.54
C ASN A 117 -2.16 0.93 -10.02
N LEU A 118 -2.76 -0.22 -10.34
CA LEU A 118 -3.04 -0.63 -11.71
C LEU A 118 -4.36 -0.05 -12.25
N ALA A 119 -5.39 0.08 -11.42
CA ALA A 119 -6.74 0.42 -11.84
C ALA A 119 -6.82 1.75 -12.59
N TRP A 120 -6.21 2.81 -12.06
CA TRP A 120 -6.24 4.13 -12.70
C TRP A 120 -5.44 4.16 -14.00
N LYS A 121 -4.33 3.40 -14.08
CA LYS A 121 -3.51 3.30 -15.29
C LYS A 121 -4.26 2.59 -16.41
N LEU A 122 -4.96 1.50 -16.07
CA LEU A 122 -5.85 0.82 -17.01
C LEU A 122 -6.94 1.77 -17.48
N ALA A 123 -7.64 2.45 -16.57
CA ALA A 123 -8.69 3.40 -16.93
C ALA A 123 -8.18 4.47 -17.89
N ALA A 124 -7.02 5.08 -17.60
CA ALA A 124 -6.40 6.11 -18.44
C ALA A 124 -6.03 5.58 -19.84
N VAL A 125 -5.46 4.38 -19.93
CA VAL A 125 -5.10 3.77 -21.23
C VAL A 125 -6.33 3.35 -22.03
N THR A 126 -7.33 2.74 -21.38
CA THR A 126 -8.55 2.28 -22.06
C THR A 126 -9.44 3.43 -22.53
N SER A 127 -9.39 4.58 -21.86
CA SER A 127 -10.10 5.78 -22.28
C SER A 127 -9.31 6.63 -23.30
N GLY A 128 -8.13 6.18 -23.75
CA GLY A 128 -7.28 6.93 -24.67
C GLY A 128 -6.60 8.18 -24.08
N ARG A 129 -6.63 8.35 -22.75
CA ARG A 129 -6.01 9.48 -22.03
C ARG A 129 -4.50 9.27 -21.79
N ALA A 130 -4.04 8.02 -21.81
CA ALA A 130 -2.64 7.65 -21.66
C ALA A 130 -2.23 6.64 -22.74
N THR A 131 -0.93 6.61 -23.02
CA THR A 131 -0.37 5.59 -23.94
C THR A 131 -0.19 4.25 -23.21
N PRO A 132 -0.13 3.12 -23.93
CA PRO A 132 0.15 1.81 -23.32
C PRO A 132 1.47 1.72 -22.54
N ALA A 133 2.40 2.65 -22.73
CA ALA A 133 3.66 2.72 -21.99
C ALA A 133 3.45 3.08 -20.52
N LEU A 134 2.34 3.75 -20.15
CA LEU A 134 2.00 4.02 -18.75
C LEU A 134 1.88 2.71 -17.94
N LEU A 135 1.38 1.63 -18.56
CA LEU A 135 1.25 0.33 -17.87
C LEU A 135 2.60 -0.33 -17.55
N ASP A 136 3.71 0.08 -18.17
CA ASP A 136 5.04 -0.43 -17.81
C ASP A 136 5.50 0.08 -16.44
N SER A 137 4.95 1.21 -15.99
CA SER A 137 5.18 1.71 -14.63
C SER A 137 4.63 0.78 -13.56
N TYR A 138 3.59 -0.02 -13.83
CA TYR A 138 3.01 -0.94 -12.86
C TYR A 138 4.05 -1.95 -12.36
N GLN A 139 4.75 -2.61 -13.27
CA GLN A 139 5.82 -3.55 -12.89
C GLN A 139 6.98 -2.82 -12.21
N ALA A 140 7.39 -1.67 -12.74
CA ALA A 140 8.51 -0.90 -12.20
C ALA A 140 8.27 -0.44 -10.74
N GLU A 141 7.01 -0.22 -10.37
CA GLU A 141 6.61 0.25 -9.04
C GLU A 141 6.29 -0.91 -8.09
N ARG A 142 5.47 -1.88 -8.51
CA ARG A 142 4.89 -2.89 -7.62
C ARG A 142 5.73 -4.12 -7.41
N ARG A 143 6.47 -4.57 -8.42
CA ARG A 143 7.31 -5.78 -8.31
C ARG A 143 8.46 -5.61 -7.30
N PRO A 144 9.17 -4.46 -7.24
CA PRO A 144 10.19 -4.23 -6.21
C PRO A 144 9.60 -4.17 -4.78
N VAL A 145 8.40 -3.61 -4.61
CA VAL A 145 7.69 -3.62 -3.32
C VAL A 145 7.40 -5.05 -2.90
N ALA A 146 6.75 -5.86 -3.75
CA ALA A 146 6.43 -7.25 -3.43
C ALA A 146 7.68 -8.08 -3.11
N ARG A 147 8.78 -7.87 -3.83
CA ARG A 147 10.07 -8.52 -3.50
C ARG A 147 10.51 -8.20 -2.08
N GLN A 148 10.55 -6.92 -1.72
CA GLN A 148 11.03 -6.53 -0.40
C GLN A 148 10.09 -7.01 0.72
N VAL A 149 8.77 -7.07 0.48
CA VAL A 149 7.83 -7.68 1.42
C VAL A 149 8.11 -9.18 1.57
N ILE A 150 8.34 -9.92 0.47
CA ILE A 150 8.71 -11.35 0.54
C ILE A 150 9.98 -11.54 1.37
N ASP A 151 10.99 -10.71 1.17
CA ASP A 151 12.26 -10.79 1.90
C ASP A 151 12.01 -10.59 3.41
N VAL A 152 11.30 -9.52 3.79
CA VAL A 152 10.92 -9.24 5.20
C VAL A 152 10.09 -10.38 5.80
N SER A 153 9.10 -10.89 5.08
CA SER A 153 8.25 -11.96 5.57
C SER A 153 9.01 -13.28 5.71
N THR A 154 9.95 -13.56 4.81
CA THR A 154 10.81 -14.75 4.90
C THR A 154 11.75 -14.67 6.11
N ASP A 155 12.35 -13.51 6.36
CA ASP A 155 13.19 -13.28 7.54
C ASP A 155 12.39 -13.47 8.84
N ASN A 156 11.16 -12.93 8.90
CA ASN A 156 10.24 -13.13 10.02
C ASN A 156 9.90 -14.62 10.25
N ALA A 157 9.73 -15.41 9.18
CA ALA A 157 9.46 -16.84 9.29
C ALA A 157 10.65 -17.62 9.88
N GLY A 158 11.88 -17.15 9.66
CA GLY A 158 13.09 -17.71 10.25
C GLY A 158 13.33 -17.32 11.72
N ALA A 159 12.67 -16.26 12.20
CA ALA A 159 12.89 -15.71 13.54
C ALA A 159 12.27 -16.60 14.64
N ARG A 160 13.12 -17.20 15.48
CA ARG A 160 12.70 -18.12 16.55
C ARG A 160 12.12 -17.45 17.80
N ALA A 161 12.32 -16.14 17.96
CA ALA A 161 11.89 -15.36 19.13
C ALA A 161 10.54 -14.64 18.92
N GLY A 162 9.83 -14.95 17.83
CA GLY A 162 8.71 -14.15 17.35
C GLY A 162 9.17 -12.96 16.50
N TYR A 163 8.22 -12.32 15.83
CA TYR A 163 8.46 -11.13 15.00
C TYR A 163 7.45 -10.04 15.34
N ARG A 164 7.83 -8.78 15.09
CA ARG A 164 6.91 -7.64 15.18
C ARG A 164 6.28 -7.42 13.81
N ILE A 165 4.96 -7.23 13.79
CA ILE A 165 4.26 -6.73 12.62
C ILE A 165 4.56 -5.22 12.53
N ASP A 166 5.14 -4.81 11.40
CA ASP A 166 5.29 -3.40 11.06
C ASP A 166 4.06 -2.95 10.25
N ASP A 167 3.12 -2.35 10.95
CA ASP A 167 1.87 -1.83 10.39
C ASP A 167 2.11 -0.67 9.40
N GLU A 168 3.27 -0.02 9.49
CA GLU A 168 3.61 1.15 8.68
C GLU A 168 4.50 0.82 7.48
N LEU A 169 5.01 -0.40 7.36
CA LEU A 169 5.97 -0.79 6.32
C LEU A 169 5.49 -0.37 4.93
N LEU A 170 4.25 -0.70 4.58
CA LEU A 170 3.70 -0.36 3.26
C LEU A 170 3.45 1.15 3.10
N LEU A 171 3.34 1.93 4.18
CA LEU A 171 3.25 3.41 4.16
C LEU A 171 4.52 4.04 3.57
N SER A 172 5.66 3.37 3.71
CA SER A 172 6.96 3.84 3.23
C SER A 172 7.21 3.66 1.72
N ALA A 173 6.25 3.11 0.97
CA ALA A 173 6.39 2.84 -0.45
C ALA A 173 6.94 4.04 -1.23
N ALA A 174 8.03 3.82 -1.96
CA ALA A 174 8.70 4.81 -2.79
C ALA A 174 8.83 4.29 -4.22
N TYR A 175 7.98 4.82 -5.10
CA TYR A 175 7.89 4.43 -6.50
C TYR A 175 8.94 5.09 -7.38
N ARG A 176 9.44 4.32 -8.34
CA ARG A 176 10.35 4.80 -9.37
C ARG A 176 9.96 4.22 -10.72
N SER A 177 9.49 5.08 -11.60
CA SER A 177 9.02 4.70 -12.93
C SER A 177 8.98 5.94 -13.84
N THR A 178 8.47 5.77 -15.06
CA THR A 178 8.14 6.89 -15.95
C THR A 178 6.90 7.68 -15.49
N ALA A 179 6.11 7.14 -14.56
CA ALA A 179 4.95 7.81 -13.96
C ALA A 179 5.30 8.59 -12.67
N VAL A 180 6.60 8.81 -12.41
CA VAL A 180 7.15 9.61 -11.31
C VAL A 180 8.29 10.47 -11.85
N ILE A 181 8.20 11.78 -11.67
CA ILE A 181 9.24 12.74 -12.04
C ILE A 181 10.00 13.12 -10.76
N PRO A 182 11.21 12.58 -10.54
CA PRO A 182 12.00 12.88 -9.35
C PRO A 182 12.62 14.28 -9.44
N ASP A 183 12.91 14.87 -8.28
CA ASP A 183 13.74 16.07 -8.23
C ASP A 183 15.17 15.76 -8.69
N PRO A 184 15.86 16.72 -9.32
CA PRO A 184 17.27 16.58 -9.69
C PRO A 184 18.13 16.17 -8.48
N GLY A 185 18.97 15.16 -8.66
CA GLY A 185 19.90 14.69 -7.61
C GLY A 185 19.27 13.84 -6.51
N THR A 186 17.98 13.47 -6.60
CA THR A 186 17.34 12.57 -5.63
C THR A 186 18.06 11.21 -5.60
N PRO A 187 18.54 10.75 -4.43
CA PRO A 187 19.22 9.46 -4.33
C PRO A 187 18.25 8.30 -4.58
N ILE A 188 18.76 7.19 -5.10
CA ILE A 188 17.99 5.96 -5.23
C ILE A 188 17.72 5.43 -3.82
N ARG A 189 16.44 5.25 -3.49
CA ARG A 189 15.98 4.68 -2.23
C ARG A 189 15.48 3.24 -2.43
N PRO A 190 15.48 2.41 -1.39
CA PRO A 190 14.77 1.12 -1.44
C PRO A 190 13.26 1.34 -1.66
N PRO A 191 12.54 0.38 -2.25
CA PRO A 191 11.10 0.46 -2.46
C PRO A 191 10.29 0.66 -1.17
N LEU A 192 10.76 0.11 -0.05
CA LEU A 192 10.22 0.27 1.29
C LEU A 192 11.33 0.67 2.27
N ASP A 193 10.98 1.44 3.28
CA ASP A 193 11.85 1.85 4.39
C ASP A 193 11.56 1.00 5.63
N VAL A 194 12.39 -0.03 5.85
CA VAL A 194 12.28 -0.94 7.01
C VAL A 194 12.70 -0.27 8.33
N SER A 195 13.20 0.97 8.30
CA SER A 195 13.52 1.74 9.51
C SER A 195 12.31 2.49 10.07
N GLY A 196 11.18 2.50 9.35
CA GLY A 196 9.91 3.09 9.74
C GLY A 196 9.41 4.14 8.76
N TYR A 197 8.12 4.43 8.83
CA TYR A 197 7.49 5.41 7.96
C TYR A 197 7.84 6.84 8.35
N ARG A 198 8.25 7.63 7.36
CA ARG A 198 8.49 9.07 7.48
C ARG A 198 7.74 9.79 6.36
N PRO A 199 6.66 10.54 6.68
CA PRO A 199 5.95 11.35 5.71
C PRO A 199 6.91 12.33 5.02
N SER A 200 6.79 12.48 3.72
CA SER A 200 7.57 13.44 2.93
C SER A 200 6.85 13.77 1.63
N GLY A 201 7.14 14.94 1.06
CA GLY A 201 6.65 15.31 -0.27
C GLY A 201 7.46 14.77 -1.44
N ASP A 202 8.40 13.84 -1.23
CA ASP A 202 9.29 13.35 -2.30
C ASP A 202 8.48 12.62 -3.40
N PRO A 203 8.71 12.91 -4.69
CA PRO A 203 8.07 12.19 -5.78
C PRO A 203 8.28 10.67 -5.67
N GLY A 204 7.22 9.91 -5.92
CA GLY A 204 7.15 8.47 -5.77
C GLY A 204 6.66 8.01 -4.41
N ARG A 205 6.67 8.87 -3.38
CA ARG A 205 6.09 8.53 -2.07
C ARG A 205 4.61 8.84 -2.00
N ARG A 206 3.94 8.28 -1.00
CA ARG A 206 2.55 8.65 -0.68
C ARG A 206 2.44 10.11 -0.28
N ALA A 207 1.34 10.75 -0.71
CA ALA A 207 0.99 12.07 -0.24
C ALA A 207 0.88 12.07 1.29
N PRO A 208 1.50 13.04 1.99
CA PRO A 208 1.47 13.05 3.45
C PRO A 208 0.08 13.44 3.96
N HIS A 209 -0.38 12.73 4.99
CA HIS A 209 -1.53 13.14 5.78
C HIS A 209 -1.21 14.41 6.57
N THR A 210 -2.04 15.43 6.43
CA THR A 210 -2.18 16.51 7.40
C THR A 210 -3.65 16.72 7.73
N ARG A 211 -3.93 17.10 8.97
CA ARG A 211 -5.28 17.45 9.37
C ARG A 211 -5.69 18.78 8.77
N ILE A 212 -6.86 18.77 8.15
CA ILE A 212 -7.48 19.94 7.55
C ILE A 212 -8.96 19.98 7.93
N SER A 213 -9.55 21.16 7.87
CA SER A 213 -10.99 21.35 7.94
C SER A 213 -11.51 21.77 6.57
N GLY A 214 -12.71 21.31 6.22
CA GLY A 214 -13.29 21.53 4.91
C GLY A 214 -14.79 21.27 4.84
N PRO A 215 -15.34 21.05 3.62
CA PRO A 215 -16.68 20.52 3.44
C PRO A 215 -16.91 19.20 4.22
N PRO A 216 -18.17 18.78 4.44
CA PRO A 216 -18.47 17.53 5.14
C PRO A 216 -17.70 16.34 4.58
N GLY A 217 -17.07 15.55 5.46
CA GLY A 217 -16.25 14.38 5.10
C GLY A 217 -14.76 14.68 4.87
N ILE A 218 -14.34 15.95 4.83
CA ILE A 218 -12.94 16.32 4.64
C ILE A 218 -12.28 16.64 5.99
N THR A 219 -11.37 15.77 6.40
CA THR A 219 -10.59 15.88 7.66
C THR A 219 -9.08 15.74 7.45
N SER A 220 -8.68 15.26 6.28
CA SER A 220 -7.32 14.91 5.90
C SER A 220 -7.01 15.38 4.48
N THR A 221 -5.75 15.73 4.20
CA THR A 221 -5.28 15.93 2.82
C THR A 221 -5.48 14.71 1.94
N LEU A 222 -5.53 13.51 2.52
CA LEU A 222 -5.83 12.28 1.78
C LEU A 222 -7.27 12.22 1.27
N ASP A 223 -8.20 12.91 1.92
CA ASP A 223 -9.61 12.97 1.52
C ASP A 223 -9.81 13.84 0.26
N LEU A 224 -8.77 14.60 -0.14
CA LEU A 224 -8.76 15.45 -1.34
C LEU A 224 -8.37 14.67 -2.60
N ILE A 225 -7.87 13.43 -2.46
CA ILE A 225 -7.41 12.64 -3.59
C ILE A 225 -8.64 12.06 -4.28
N GLY A 226 -8.85 12.50 -5.52
CA GLY A 226 -9.97 12.09 -6.34
C GLY A 226 -9.65 10.91 -7.27
N PRO A 227 -10.58 10.56 -8.18
CA PRO A 227 -10.37 9.52 -9.18
C PRO A 227 -9.39 9.92 -10.30
N ASP A 228 -9.10 11.21 -10.45
CA ASP A 228 -8.14 11.77 -11.38
C ASP A 228 -6.93 12.38 -10.63
N PHE A 229 -6.12 13.20 -11.30
CA PHE A 229 -4.98 13.84 -10.65
C PHE A 229 -5.41 14.98 -9.73
N THR A 230 -4.76 15.07 -8.57
CA THR A 230 -5.00 16.13 -7.58
C THR A 230 -3.73 16.97 -7.43
N LEU A 231 -3.81 18.29 -7.64
CA LEU A 231 -2.75 19.24 -7.36
C LEU A 231 -3.01 19.93 -6.01
N ILE A 232 -2.13 19.75 -5.02
CA ILE A 232 -2.27 20.36 -3.70
C ILE A 232 -1.24 21.50 -3.55
N THR A 233 -1.70 22.67 -3.13
CA THR A 233 -0.85 23.82 -2.81
C THR A 233 -1.30 24.47 -1.50
N ALA A 234 -0.36 25.01 -0.72
CA ALA A 234 -0.65 25.67 0.57
C ALA A 234 -0.59 27.21 0.50
N ALA A 235 -0.66 27.79 -0.70
CA ALA A 235 -0.82 29.24 -0.88
C ALA A 235 -1.96 29.55 -1.86
N ASP A 236 -2.54 30.75 -1.70
CA ASP A 236 -3.43 31.31 -2.71
C ASP A 236 -2.58 31.74 -3.91
N THR A 237 -2.50 30.85 -4.90
CA THR A 237 -1.69 31.03 -6.10
C THR A 237 -2.55 30.71 -7.33
N PRO A 238 -3.27 31.71 -7.89
CA PRO A 238 -4.17 31.52 -9.03
C PRO A 238 -3.49 30.92 -10.27
N ALA A 239 -2.18 31.11 -10.43
CA ALA A 239 -1.41 30.53 -11.52
C ALA A 239 -1.43 29.00 -11.54
N TRP A 240 -1.55 28.33 -10.39
CA TRP A 240 -1.71 26.86 -10.36
C TRP A 240 -3.04 26.41 -10.96
N GLN A 241 -4.12 27.16 -10.72
CA GLN A 241 -5.42 26.88 -11.34
C GLN A 241 -5.34 27.06 -12.85
N GLN A 242 -4.73 28.15 -13.32
CA GLN A 242 -4.56 28.40 -14.76
C GLN A 242 -3.74 27.30 -15.45
N GLN A 243 -2.66 26.83 -14.81
CA GLN A 243 -1.88 25.71 -15.34
C GLN A 243 -2.65 24.39 -15.33
N ALA A 244 -3.45 24.11 -14.30
CA ALA A 244 -4.27 22.91 -14.24
C ALA A 244 -5.36 22.90 -15.32
N ASP A 245 -6.00 24.04 -15.57
CA ASP A 245 -6.99 24.21 -16.63
C ASP A 245 -6.36 24.00 -18.02
N ALA A 246 -5.19 24.61 -18.26
CA ALA A 246 -4.43 24.43 -19.49
C ALA A 246 -3.96 22.98 -19.68
N ALA A 247 -3.45 22.36 -18.60
CA ALA A 247 -3.00 20.97 -18.61
C ALA A 247 -4.16 20.01 -18.89
N THR A 248 -5.31 20.24 -18.26
CA THR A 248 -6.53 19.44 -18.47
C THR A 248 -7.01 19.54 -19.91
N ALA A 249 -7.06 20.76 -20.47
CA ALA A 249 -7.49 20.97 -21.85
C ALA A 249 -6.55 20.31 -22.88
N ALA A 250 -5.23 20.38 -22.66
CA ALA A 250 -4.26 19.86 -23.60
C ALA A 250 -4.01 18.34 -23.47
N ALA A 251 -4.04 17.79 -22.25
CA ALA A 251 -3.79 16.36 -22.00
C ALA A 251 -5.07 15.51 -21.96
N GLY A 252 -6.26 16.12 -21.95
CA GLY A 252 -7.54 15.42 -21.86
C GLY A 252 -7.75 14.65 -20.55
N THR A 253 -6.96 14.97 -19.51
CA THR A 253 -7.00 14.33 -18.19
C THR A 253 -7.25 15.39 -17.12
N PRO A 254 -8.32 15.28 -16.32
CA PRO A 254 -8.61 16.26 -15.27
C PRO A 254 -7.50 16.38 -14.23
N VAL A 255 -7.20 17.62 -13.84
CA VAL A 255 -6.38 17.95 -12.67
C VAL A 255 -7.19 18.84 -11.73
N THR A 256 -7.56 18.32 -10.56
CA THR A 256 -8.28 19.10 -9.54
C THR A 256 -7.30 19.81 -8.62
N VAL A 257 -7.43 21.14 -8.50
CA VAL A 257 -6.57 21.95 -7.63
C VAL A 257 -7.23 22.14 -6.27
N HIS A 258 -6.47 21.84 -5.20
CA HIS A 258 -6.85 22.12 -3.82
C HIS A 258 -5.86 23.09 -3.18
N GLN A 259 -6.37 24.27 -2.82
CA GLN A 259 -5.65 25.27 -2.05
C GLN A 259 -5.96 25.08 -0.56
N LEU A 260 -4.94 24.84 0.25
CA LEU A 260 -5.09 24.63 1.70
C LEU A 260 -5.21 25.95 2.51
N VAL A 261 -5.15 27.09 1.83
CA VAL A 261 -5.27 28.44 2.38
C VAL A 261 -6.23 29.26 1.52
N GLY A 262 -6.97 30.19 2.14
CA GLY A 262 -7.78 31.19 1.42
C GLY A 262 -9.11 30.70 0.86
N GLY A 263 -9.34 29.39 0.79
CA GLY A 263 -10.55 28.78 0.25
C GLY A 263 -11.47 28.12 1.29
N ARG A 264 -12.13 27.04 0.86
CA ARG A 264 -13.01 26.20 1.70
C ARG A 264 -12.23 25.22 2.59
N LEU A 265 -10.93 25.09 2.38
CA LEU A 265 -10.03 24.22 3.13
C LEU A 265 -9.12 25.05 4.03
N ARG A 266 -8.82 24.54 5.23
CA ARG A 266 -7.88 25.15 6.17
C ARG A 266 -7.07 24.07 6.88
N GLU A 267 -5.74 24.18 6.86
CA GLU A 267 -4.89 23.35 7.71
C GLU A 267 -5.15 23.63 9.20
N GLU A 268 -5.16 22.57 10.01
CA GLU A 268 -5.19 22.72 11.49
C GLU A 268 -3.95 23.49 11.98
N HIS A 269 -2.82 23.26 11.33
CA HIS A 269 -1.56 23.98 11.57
C HIS A 269 -1.06 24.62 10.26
N PRO A 270 -1.25 25.93 10.06
CA PRO A 270 -0.87 26.61 8.82
C PRO A 270 0.57 26.33 8.37
N GLY A 271 0.73 26.00 7.09
CA GLY A 271 2.00 25.68 6.45
C GLY A 271 2.57 24.31 6.81
N SER A 272 1.83 23.45 7.51
CA SER A 272 2.28 22.10 7.88
C SER A 272 2.57 21.23 6.66
N PHE A 273 1.71 21.31 5.64
CA PHE A 273 1.82 20.51 4.43
C PHE A 273 3.08 20.86 3.64
N ASN A 274 3.33 22.15 3.40
CA ASN A 274 4.54 22.57 2.69
C ASN A 274 5.82 22.27 3.48
N ARG A 275 5.80 22.39 4.83
CA ARG A 275 6.93 21.98 5.67
C ARG A 275 7.21 20.48 5.53
N LEU A 276 6.18 19.63 5.59
CA LEU A 276 6.32 18.18 5.37
C LEU A 276 6.77 17.85 3.94
N CYS A 277 6.33 18.63 2.96
CA CYS A 277 6.71 18.45 1.57
C CYS A 277 8.08 19.06 1.22
N ALA A 278 8.72 19.76 2.16
CA ALA A 278 9.93 20.55 1.94
C ALA A 278 9.80 21.54 0.77
N LEU A 279 8.64 22.19 0.65
CA LEU A 279 8.33 23.15 -0.42
C LEU A 279 8.20 24.59 0.11
N PRO A 280 8.55 25.60 -0.71
CA PRO A 280 8.20 26.99 -0.44
C PRO A 280 6.69 27.21 -0.40
N ALA A 281 6.25 28.37 0.09
CA ALA A 281 4.82 28.72 0.17
C ALA A 281 4.07 28.56 -1.16
N ALA A 282 4.68 29.02 -2.27
CA ALA A 282 4.11 28.93 -3.62
C ALA A 282 4.18 27.54 -4.26
N GLY A 283 4.75 26.55 -3.56
CA GLY A 283 4.94 25.21 -4.10
C GLY A 283 3.64 24.42 -4.25
N ALA A 284 3.71 23.35 -5.04
CA ALA A 284 2.63 22.40 -5.22
C ALA A 284 3.16 20.97 -5.40
N VAL A 285 2.31 20.00 -5.05
CA VAL A 285 2.52 18.58 -5.33
C VAL A 285 1.38 18.05 -6.20
N LEU A 286 1.74 17.30 -7.24
CA LEU A 286 0.80 16.58 -8.10
C LEU A 286 0.70 15.14 -7.58
N VAL A 287 -0.49 14.76 -7.14
CA VAL A 287 -0.84 13.47 -6.58
C VAL A 287 -1.65 12.66 -7.59
N ARG A 288 -1.28 11.40 -7.78
CA ARG A 288 -1.97 10.43 -8.63
C ARG A 288 -3.27 9.94 -7.97
N PRO A 289 -4.16 9.31 -8.75
CA PRO A 289 -5.36 8.65 -8.22
C PRO A 289 -5.08 7.59 -7.14
N ASP A 290 -3.91 6.94 -7.17
CA ASP A 290 -3.46 5.98 -6.15
C ASP A 290 -2.74 6.63 -4.96
N GLY A 291 -2.90 7.95 -4.80
CA GLY A 291 -2.38 8.72 -3.67
C GLY A 291 -0.86 8.88 -3.59
N HIS A 292 -0.12 8.50 -4.64
CA HIS A 292 1.33 8.72 -4.72
C HIS A 292 1.65 10.03 -5.43
N ILE A 293 2.69 10.72 -4.97
CA ILE A 293 3.17 11.97 -5.55
C ILE A 293 3.86 11.64 -6.88
N ALA A 294 3.35 12.19 -7.97
CA ALA A 294 3.92 12.01 -9.30
C ALA A 294 5.02 13.04 -9.59
N TRP A 295 4.85 14.26 -9.09
CA TRP A 295 5.70 15.41 -9.38
C TRP A 295 5.47 16.50 -8.32
N ARG A 296 6.45 17.38 -8.14
CA ARG A 296 6.33 18.58 -7.29
C ARG A 296 7.07 19.76 -7.92
N ALA A 297 6.67 20.97 -7.54
CA ALA A 297 7.33 22.20 -7.94
C ALA A 297 7.38 23.24 -6.81
N ALA A 298 8.44 24.05 -6.82
CA ALA A 298 8.65 25.12 -5.85
C ALA A 298 7.76 26.36 -6.08
N SER A 299 7.32 26.57 -7.32
CA SER A 299 6.45 27.67 -7.75
C SER A 299 5.83 27.36 -9.11
N PRO A 300 4.79 28.10 -9.56
CA PRO A 300 4.23 27.96 -10.91
C PRO A 300 5.24 28.24 -12.03
N SER A 301 6.31 28.99 -11.75
CA SER A 301 7.36 29.30 -12.72
C SER A 301 8.51 28.27 -12.73
N ALA A 302 8.41 27.19 -11.95
CA ALA A 302 9.42 26.15 -11.94
C ALA A 302 9.29 25.23 -13.17
N GLU A 303 10.41 24.70 -13.63
CA GLU A 303 10.46 23.76 -14.76
C GLU A 303 10.71 22.31 -14.26
N PRO A 304 10.10 21.29 -14.89
CA PRO A 304 9.07 21.41 -15.93
C PRO A 304 7.76 21.98 -15.36
N ASP A 305 6.96 22.66 -16.19
CA ASP A 305 5.60 23.05 -15.80
C ASP A 305 4.65 21.83 -15.62
N LEU A 306 3.44 22.09 -15.12
CA LEU A 306 2.44 21.04 -14.86
C LEU A 306 2.01 20.28 -16.12
N LEU A 307 1.86 20.95 -17.26
CA LEU A 307 1.45 20.30 -18.51
C LEU A 307 2.52 19.32 -18.99
N HIS A 308 3.78 19.76 -19.02
CA HIS A 308 4.91 18.91 -19.39
C HIS A 308 5.07 17.75 -18.42
N ALA A 309 4.92 17.99 -17.11
CA ALA A 309 4.93 16.92 -16.12
C ALA A 309 3.84 15.87 -16.39
N LEU A 310 2.59 16.32 -16.59
CA LEU A 310 1.45 15.45 -16.85
C LEU A 310 1.61 14.66 -18.15
N GLN A 311 2.05 15.30 -19.24
CA GLN A 311 2.30 14.63 -20.52
C GLN A 311 3.38 13.55 -20.39
N ARG A 312 4.49 13.82 -19.69
CA ARG A 312 5.55 12.81 -19.45
C ARG A 312 5.01 11.61 -18.70
N ILE A 313 4.21 11.83 -17.65
CA ILE A 313 3.59 10.76 -16.85
C ILE A 313 2.65 9.91 -17.74
N LEU A 314 1.76 10.52 -18.52
CA LEU A 314 0.75 9.82 -19.32
C LEU A 314 1.31 9.13 -20.57
N THR A 315 2.40 9.64 -21.12
CA THR A 315 3.05 9.07 -22.31
C THR A 315 4.17 8.10 -21.98
N GLY A 316 4.67 8.10 -20.75
CA GLY A 316 5.80 7.28 -20.33
C GLY A 316 7.14 7.69 -20.99
N VAL A 317 7.20 8.86 -21.62
CA VAL A 317 8.41 9.39 -22.27
C VAL A 317 9.31 10.02 -21.20
N ARG A 318 10.62 9.69 -21.25
CA ARG A 318 11.62 10.20 -20.32
C ARG A 318 11.98 11.66 -20.59
#